data_AF-A0A932QXH2-F1
#
_entry.id   AF-A0A932QXH2-F1
#
_cell.length_a   1.000
_cell.length_b   1.000
_cell.length_c   1.000
_cell.angle_alpha   90.00
_cell.angle_beta   90.00
_cell.angle_gamma   90.00
#
_symmetry.space_group_name_H-M   'P 1'
#
loop_
_entity.id
_entity.type
_entity.pdbx_description
1 polymer ?
#
loop_
_entity_poly.entity_id
_entity_poly.type
_entity_poly.pdbx_seq_one_letter_code
_entity_poly.pdbx_strand_id
1 'polypeptide(L)'
;MDDLAIKGPKSTGSQAASFVMCPTKRHGETQLQRQTEGSNIATIDKTKEILNCVTNGGAAALNLLTFISGNLPILGSLKEKLESASDFMTKIAVATQGIILSIDTWKKRNLVPFIGYVLELPTALLSSGDELWFNRGLAQGLGQFQGIIDRLQVLDNGKLAFDQKGEPLYIGGDFSKKNNKWWEGWVTSLTTTAKAIPRLTSELINNPSSFFNMSHSLFVASSGQIVGTFLGMLGLRTFGAIIRDIFGTFVDFGLIRDKKGQDKSKNNLLNFNSLFVWGGLTWILAAVVDIYKRIPILSGGINCLTNLSLTSDRGASLLYTLENLRISRSKDNIN
;
A
#
# COMPACT_ATOMS: atom_id res chain seq x y z
N MET A 1 -10.86 -25.87 -61.65
CA MET A 1 -11.61 -26.62 -62.66
C MET A 1 -12.67 -27.39 -61.91
N ASP A 2 -13.82 -26.73 -61.78
CA ASP A 2 -15.21 -27.17 -62.01
C ASP A 2 -15.56 -28.61 -61.57
N ASP A 3 -16.70 -28.92 -60.98
CA ASP A 3 -17.94 -28.21 -60.68
C ASP A 3 -18.76 -29.15 -59.79
N LEU A 4 -19.67 -28.62 -58.97
CA LEU A 4 -21.05 -29.11 -58.78
C LEU A 4 -21.65 -28.54 -57.49
N ALA A 5 -22.33 -27.41 -57.67
CA ALA A 5 -23.40 -26.93 -56.82
C ALA A 5 -24.73 -27.58 -57.27
N ILE A 6 -25.60 -27.94 -56.31
CA ILE A 6 -27.06 -28.01 -56.56
C ILE A 6 -27.81 -27.29 -55.44
N LYS A 7 -28.76 -26.47 -55.91
CA LYS A 7 -29.60 -25.48 -55.24
C LYS A 7 -30.76 -26.13 -54.45
N GLY A 8 -31.33 -25.35 -53.53
CA GLY A 8 -32.46 -25.73 -52.67
C GLY A 8 -33.84 -25.65 -53.34
N PRO A 9 -34.91 -25.64 -52.53
CA PRO A 9 -36.04 -24.75 -52.81
C PRO A 9 -36.48 -23.89 -51.61
N LYS A 10 -36.91 -22.67 -51.94
CA LYS A 10 -37.67 -21.72 -51.12
C LYS A 10 -39.17 -22.02 -51.25
N SER A 11 -39.96 -21.76 -50.21
CA SER A 11 -41.27 -21.08 -50.35
C SER A 11 -41.83 -20.58 -49.01
N THR A 12 -42.20 -19.27 -48.99
CA THR A 12 -43.39 -18.62 -48.37
C THR A 12 -43.63 -18.83 -46.86
N GLY A 13 -43.69 -17.84 -45.96
CA GLY A 13 -44.11 -16.44 -46.04
C GLY A 13 -45.58 -16.28 -45.57
N SER A 14 -45.82 -15.92 -44.29
CA SER A 14 -46.84 -14.96 -43.79
C SER A 14 -46.96 -15.00 -42.25
N GLN A 15 -47.50 -13.92 -41.70
CA GLN A 15 -47.33 -13.33 -40.37
C GLN A 15 -48.26 -13.86 -39.24
N ALA A 16 -48.00 -13.31 -38.03
CA ALA A 16 -48.80 -13.26 -36.79
C ALA A 16 -48.58 -14.43 -35.81
N ALA A 17 -48.31 -14.24 -34.51
CA ALA A 17 -48.60 -13.12 -33.63
C ALA A 17 -47.50 -12.93 -32.57
N SER A 18 -47.27 -11.67 -32.18
CA SER A 18 -46.49 -11.30 -31.02
C SER A 18 -47.16 -11.80 -29.74
N PHE A 19 -46.45 -12.59 -28.94
CA PHE A 19 -46.65 -12.58 -27.50
C PHE A 19 -45.47 -11.84 -26.87
N VAL A 20 -45.70 -10.55 -26.66
CA VAL A 20 -44.88 -9.70 -25.80
C VAL A 20 -45.03 -10.25 -24.38
N MET A 21 -44.08 -11.07 -23.94
CA MET A 21 -43.84 -11.19 -22.50
C MET A 21 -43.13 -9.92 -22.07
N CYS A 22 -43.90 -9.02 -21.44
CA CYS A 22 -43.37 -7.92 -20.63
C CYS A 22 -42.29 -8.45 -19.67
N PRO A 23 -41.04 -7.99 -19.72
CA PRO A 23 -40.09 -8.18 -18.64
C PRO A 23 -40.24 -7.01 -17.64
N THR A 24 -41.44 -6.75 -17.11
CA THR A 24 -41.59 -5.85 -15.97
C THR A 24 -41.25 -6.61 -14.70
N LYS A 25 -39.94 -6.79 -14.43
CA LYS A 25 -39.39 -7.03 -13.07
C LYS A 25 -37.85 -7.10 -12.96
N ARG A 26 -37.04 -6.68 -13.95
CA ARG A 26 -35.56 -6.69 -13.80
C ARG A 26 -34.88 -5.33 -13.64
N HIS A 27 -35.59 -4.21 -13.76
CA HIS A 27 -34.99 -2.89 -13.52
C HIS A 27 -34.92 -2.52 -12.03
N GLY A 28 -35.89 -2.93 -11.22
CA GLY A 28 -35.90 -2.68 -9.78
C GLY A 28 -34.84 -3.47 -9.01
N GLU A 29 -34.67 -4.76 -9.30
CA GLU A 29 -33.69 -5.62 -8.60
C GLU A 29 -32.24 -5.21 -8.89
N THR A 30 -31.95 -4.82 -10.14
CA THR A 30 -30.60 -4.36 -10.52
C THR A 30 -30.25 -3.00 -9.91
N GLN A 31 -31.23 -2.11 -9.72
CA GLN A 31 -31.03 -0.83 -9.03
C GLN A 31 -30.95 -1.01 -7.51
N LEU A 32 -31.78 -1.88 -6.91
CA LEU A 32 -31.72 -2.18 -5.48
C LEU A 32 -30.41 -2.88 -5.12
N GLN A 33 -29.93 -3.82 -5.94
CA GLN A 33 -28.62 -4.47 -5.74
C GLN A 33 -27.48 -3.48 -5.86
N ARG A 34 -27.47 -2.60 -6.86
CA ARG A 34 -26.45 -1.54 -6.97
C ARG A 34 -26.50 -0.52 -5.83
N GLN A 35 -27.69 -0.15 -5.37
CA GLN A 35 -27.86 0.73 -4.20
C GLN A 35 -27.43 0.06 -2.90
N THR A 36 -27.71 -1.24 -2.75
CA THR A 36 -27.31 -2.02 -1.57
C THR A 36 -25.80 -2.28 -1.58
N GLU A 37 -25.20 -2.60 -2.72
CA GLU A 37 -23.76 -2.74 -2.90
C GLU A 37 -23.03 -1.41 -2.67
N GLY A 38 -23.51 -0.30 -3.23
CA GLY A 38 -22.96 1.03 -3.00
C GLY A 38 -23.05 1.47 -1.53
N SER A 39 -24.17 1.19 -0.86
CA SER A 39 -24.35 1.45 0.58
C SER A 39 -23.43 0.61 1.45
N ASN A 40 -23.23 -0.67 1.11
CA ASN A 40 -22.33 -1.57 1.82
C ASN A 40 -20.86 -1.17 1.67
N ILE A 41 -20.42 -0.76 0.47
CA ILE A 41 -19.05 -0.28 0.22
C ILE A 41 -18.77 1.01 1.03
N ALA A 42 -19.69 1.98 0.99
CA ALA A 42 -19.57 3.21 1.75
C ALA A 42 -19.50 2.96 3.27
N THR A 43 -20.24 1.97 3.77
CA THR A 43 -20.23 1.58 5.18
C THR A 43 -18.90 0.93 5.58
N ILE A 44 -18.36 0.01 4.77
CA ILE A 44 -17.08 -0.66 5.03
C ILE A 44 -15.93 0.35 5.05
N ASP A 45 -15.89 1.29 4.10
CA ASP A 45 -14.82 2.29 4.04
C ASP A 45 -14.88 3.28 5.20
N LYS A 46 -16.09 3.63 5.67
CA LYS A 46 -16.27 4.44 6.88
C LYS A 46 -15.81 3.70 8.13
N THR A 47 -16.08 2.40 8.25
CA THR A 47 -15.57 1.58 9.35
C THR A 47 -14.05 1.52 9.35
N LYS A 48 -13.42 1.30 8.18
CA LYS A 48 -11.94 1.32 8.07
C LYS A 48 -11.35 2.68 8.45
N GLU A 49 -11.99 3.77 8.04
CA GLU A 49 -11.59 5.13 8.41
C GLU A 49 -11.65 5.35 9.92
N ILE A 50 -12.77 4.99 10.56
CA ILE A 50 -12.91 5.10 12.02
C ILE A 50 -11.87 4.25 12.73
N LEU A 51 -11.68 2.99 12.33
CA LEU A 51 -10.68 2.11 12.92
C LEU A 51 -9.27 2.69 12.79
N ASN A 52 -8.93 3.26 11.64
CA ASN A 52 -7.63 3.88 11.42
C ASN A 52 -7.44 5.14 12.30
N CYS A 53 -8.45 6.01 12.40
CA CYS A 53 -8.41 7.18 13.28
C CYS A 53 -8.26 6.80 14.76
N VAL A 54 -9.04 5.82 15.23
CA VAL A 54 -8.98 5.36 16.62
C VAL A 54 -7.64 4.71 16.91
N THR A 55 -7.19 3.79 16.04
CA THR A 55 -5.99 2.99 16.31
C THR A 55 -4.70 3.76 16.02
N ASN A 56 -4.44 4.17 14.77
CA ASN A 56 -3.24 4.92 14.42
C ASN A 56 -3.24 6.33 15.02
N GLY A 57 -4.37 7.05 14.97
CA GLY A 57 -4.46 8.38 15.61
C GLY A 57 -4.34 8.32 17.12
N GLY A 58 -5.02 7.37 17.78
CA GLY A 58 -4.90 7.15 19.22
C GLY A 58 -3.48 6.75 19.64
N ALA A 59 -2.84 5.84 18.90
CA ALA A 59 -1.45 5.46 19.15
C ALA A 59 -0.49 6.64 18.94
N ALA A 60 -0.68 7.46 17.90
CA ALA A 60 0.13 8.65 17.67
C ALA A 60 0.04 9.64 18.84
N ALA A 61 -1.18 9.90 19.31
CA ALA A 61 -1.45 10.81 20.42
C ALA A 61 -0.87 10.28 21.75
N LEU A 62 -1.08 9.00 22.09
CA LEU A 62 -0.55 8.43 23.33
C LEU A 62 0.98 8.40 23.35
N ASN A 63 1.61 8.07 22.23
CA ASN A 63 3.07 8.18 22.12
C ASN A 63 3.54 9.63 22.26
N LEU A 64 2.81 10.60 21.70
CA LEU A 64 3.20 12.01 21.79
C LEU A 64 3.10 12.51 23.22
N LEU A 65 2.02 12.14 23.91
CA LEU A 65 1.84 12.42 25.34
C LEU A 65 2.92 11.76 26.19
N THR A 66 3.33 10.54 25.86
CA THR A 66 4.43 9.85 26.53
C THR A 66 5.76 10.58 26.33
N PHE A 67 6.05 10.99 25.09
CA PHE A 67 7.23 11.80 24.77
C PHE A 67 7.25 13.13 25.53
N ILE A 68 6.15 13.89 25.51
CA ILE A 68 6.03 15.16 26.21
C ILE A 68 6.18 14.97 27.72
N SER A 69 5.53 13.96 28.29
CA SER A 69 5.57 13.66 29.74
C SER A 69 6.94 13.18 30.20
N GLY A 70 7.70 12.51 29.33
CA GLY A 70 9.08 12.08 29.63
C GLY A 70 10.09 13.23 29.68
N ASN A 71 9.76 14.38 29.08
CA ASN A 71 10.62 15.56 29.01
C ASN A 71 10.10 16.76 29.84
N LEU A 72 8.86 16.69 30.35
CA LEU A 72 8.30 17.71 31.25
C LEU A 72 8.20 17.18 32.70
N PRO A 73 8.78 17.88 33.71
CA PRO A 73 8.81 17.44 35.10
C PRO A 73 7.44 17.25 35.78
N ILE A 74 6.36 17.73 35.17
CA ILE A 74 5.04 17.93 35.81
C ILE A 74 4.19 16.64 35.82
N LEU A 75 4.53 15.61 35.02
CA LEU A 75 3.65 14.46 34.75
C LEU A 75 4.22 13.09 35.19
N GLY A 76 5.14 13.06 36.16
CA GLY A 76 5.86 11.84 36.56
C GLY A 76 4.98 10.65 36.96
N SER A 77 3.82 10.86 37.61
CA SER A 77 2.89 9.79 38.01
C SER A 77 2.06 9.20 36.86
N LEU A 78 2.00 9.89 35.72
CA LEU A 78 1.32 9.43 34.50
C LEU A 78 2.27 8.71 33.55
N LYS A 79 3.58 8.87 33.73
CA LYS A 79 4.60 8.35 32.80
C LYS A 79 4.50 6.84 32.58
N GLU A 80 4.53 6.03 33.64
CA GLU A 80 4.48 4.56 33.51
C GLU A 80 3.16 4.06 32.89
N LYS A 81 2.04 4.71 33.23
CA LYS A 81 0.72 4.38 32.67
C LYS A 81 0.66 4.75 31.18
N LEU A 82 1.23 5.89 30.81
CA LEU A 82 1.32 6.35 29.42
C LEU A 82 2.24 5.46 28.59
N GLU A 83 3.39 5.03 29.14
CA GLU A 83 4.30 4.11 28.47
C GLU A 83 3.61 2.78 28.13
N SER A 84 2.95 2.15 29.10
CA SER A 84 2.19 0.90 28.87
C SER A 84 1.02 1.08 27.90
N ALA A 85 0.23 2.15 28.06
CA ALA A 85 -0.89 2.44 27.16
C ALA A 85 -0.41 2.74 25.73
N SER A 86 0.70 3.45 25.58
CA SER A 86 1.29 3.77 24.28
C SER A 86 1.81 2.53 23.56
N ASP A 87 2.53 1.63 24.24
CA ASP A 87 3.01 0.37 23.64
C ASP A 87 1.84 -0.51 23.21
N PHE A 88 0.86 -0.71 24.08
CA PHE A 88 -0.33 -1.51 23.78
C PHE A 88 -1.12 -0.95 22.59
N MET A 89 -1.38 0.37 22.59
CA MET A 89 -2.13 0.99 21.50
C MET A 89 -1.36 0.99 20.18
N THR A 90 -0.03 1.11 20.24
CA THR A 90 0.83 1.00 19.04
C THR A 90 0.72 -0.40 18.45
N LYS A 91 0.79 -1.46 19.26
CA LYS A 91 0.61 -2.84 18.78
C LYS A 91 -0.75 -3.06 18.14
N ILE A 92 -1.82 -2.56 18.75
CA ILE A 92 -3.16 -2.59 18.14
C ILE A 92 -3.18 -1.87 16.80
N ALA A 93 -2.55 -0.69 16.71
CA ALA A 93 -2.48 0.08 15.48
C ALA A 93 -1.70 -0.65 14.37
N VAL A 94 -0.57 -1.28 14.68
CA VAL A 94 0.19 -2.14 13.76
C VAL A 94 -0.69 -3.29 13.25
N ALA A 95 -1.28 -4.07 14.17
CA ALA A 95 -2.10 -5.22 13.80
C ALA A 95 -3.31 -4.80 12.94
N THR A 96 -4.00 -3.72 13.32
CA THR A 96 -5.18 -3.21 12.61
C THR A 96 -4.82 -2.72 11.21
N GLN A 97 -3.70 -2.00 11.06
CA GLN A 97 -3.19 -1.56 9.76
C GLN A 97 -2.87 -2.77 8.86
N GLY A 98 -2.15 -3.76 9.39
CA GLY A 98 -1.86 -5.01 8.69
C GLY A 98 -3.12 -5.75 8.22
N ILE A 99 -4.14 -5.84 9.07
CA ILE A 99 -5.43 -6.45 8.71
C ILE A 99 -6.12 -5.68 7.59
N ILE A 100 -6.24 -4.35 7.72
CA ILE A 100 -6.92 -3.52 6.70
C ILE A 100 -6.23 -3.67 5.33
N LEU A 101 -4.90 -3.55 5.29
CA LEU A 101 -4.14 -3.60 4.04
C LEU A 101 -4.02 -5.02 3.47
N SER A 102 -3.99 -6.05 4.31
CA SER A 102 -4.00 -7.46 3.87
C SER A 102 -5.35 -7.84 3.25
N ILE A 103 -6.48 -7.35 3.77
CA ILE A 103 -7.80 -7.57 3.14
C ILE A 103 -7.84 -7.00 1.73
N ASP A 104 -7.30 -5.80 1.52
CA ASP A 104 -7.33 -5.15 0.21
C ASP A 104 -6.40 -5.82 -0.80
N THR A 105 -5.24 -6.30 -0.36
CA THR A 105 -4.32 -7.09 -1.20
C THR A 105 -4.81 -8.52 -1.45
N TRP A 106 -5.56 -9.10 -0.49
CA TRP A 106 -6.26 -10.37 -0.65
C TRP A 106 -7.29 -10.32 -1.78
N LYS A 107 -8.12 -9.29 -1.81
CA LYS A 107 -9.08 -9.07 -2.91
C LYS A 107 -8.39 -8.96 -4.26
N LYS A 108 -7.23 -8.30 -4.32
CA LYS A 108 -6.39 -8.16 -5.52
C LYS A 108 -5.59 -9.42 -5.86
N ARG A 109 -5.59 -10.44 -4.99
CA ARG A 109 -4.80 -11.68 -5.11
C ARG A 109 -3.31 -11.41 -5.31
N ASN A 110 -2.78 -10.38 -4.65
CA ASN A 110 -1.37 -10.00 -4.76
C ASN A 110 -0.56 -10.57 -3.59
N LEU A 111 0.18 -11.66 -3.82
CA LEU A 111 0.77 -12.51 -2.78
C LEU A 111 1.84 -11.79 -1.97
N VAL A 112 2.80 -11.15 -2.62
CA VAL A 112 3.97 -10.56 -1.94
C VAL A 112 3.54 -9.43 -0.99
N PRO A 113 2.71 -8.46 -1.42
CA PRO A 113 2.20 -7.44 -0.51
C PRO A 113 1.27 -8.00 0.57
N PHE A 114 0.47 -9.03 0.25
CA PHE A 114 -0.38 -9.71 1.24
C PHE A 114 0.46 -10.30 2.38
N ILE A 115 1.52 -11.04 2.06
CA ILE A 115 2.46 -11.57 3.06
C ILE A 115 3.05 -10.42 3.88
N GLY A 116 3.49 -9.35 3.23
CA GLY A 116 4.02 -8.16 3.90
C GLY A 116 3.06 -7.60 4.96
N TYR A 117 1.80 -7.37 4.60
CA TYR A 117 0.81 -6.82 5.55
C TYR A 117 0.39 -7.82 6.62
N VAL A 118 0.35 -9.11 6.32
CA VAL A 118 0.10 -10.14 7.34
C VAL A 118 1.25 -10.19 8.36
N LEU A 119 2.49 -9.94 7.95
CA LEU A 119 3.66 -9.91 8.86
C LEU A 119 3.59 -8.77 9.89
N GLU A 120 2.71 -7.78 9.73
CA GLU A 120 2.47 -6.79 10.78
C GLU A 120 1.88 -7.43 12.06
N LEU A 121 1.10 -8.51 11.94
CA LEU A 121 0.55 -9.25 13.10
C LEU A 121 1.63 -9.84 14.01
N PRO A 122 2.52 -10.72 13.53
CA PRO A 122 3.62 -11.23 14.36
C PRO A 122 4.58 -10.11 14.78
N THR A 123 4.77 -9.07 13.95
CA THR A 123 5.59 -7.91 14.34
C THR A 123 5.00 -7.20 15.56
N ALA A 124 3.69 -6.97 15.59
CA ALA A 124 2.98 -6.37 16.74
C ALA A 124 3.03 -7.26 17.99
N LEU A 125 2.94 -8.59 17.82
CA LEU A 125 2.94 -9.53 18.94
C LEU A 125 4.34 -9.72 19.54
N LEU A 126 5.38 -9.75 18.70
CA LEU A 126 6.73 -10.17 19.10
C LEU A 126 7.71 -9.01 19.29
N SER A 127 7.34 -7.77 18.93
CA SER A 127 8.18 -6.58 19.10
C SER A 127 7.60 -5.62 20.12
N SER A 128 8.45 -4.86 20.79
CA SER A 128 8.06 -3.78 21.71
C SER A 128 8.97 -2.56 21.51
N GLY A 129 8.46 -1.38 21.86
CA GLY A 129 9.24 -0.14 21.89
C GLY A 129 10.10 0.10 20.64
N ASP A 130 11.41 0.19 20.84
CA ASP A 130 12.41 0.52 19.81
C ASP A 130 12.49 -0.43 18.63
N GLU A 131 12.12 -1.69 18.85
CA GLU A 131 12.21 -2.73 17.84
C GLU A 131 10.94 -2.81 17.00
N LEU A 132 9.82 -2.23 17.46
CA LEU A 132 8.54 -2.32 16.76
C LEU A 132 8.56 -1.54 15.42
N TRP A 133 9.09 -0.31 15.42
CA TRP A 133 9.30 0.46 14.19
C TRP A 133 10.30 -0.24 13.27
N PHE A 134 11.41 -0.72 13.82
CA PHE A 134 12.48 -1.36 13.07
C PHE A 134 12.04 -2.67 12.39
N ASN A 135 11.36 -3.56 13.14
CA ASN A 135 10.92 -4.86 12.64
C ASN A 135 9.80 -4.74 11.60
N ARG A 136 9.05 -3.62 11.58
CA ARG A 136 8.09 -3.32 10.51
C ARG A 136 8.76 -3.13 9.15
N GLY A 137 10.06 -2.88 9.07
CA GLY A 137 10.76 -2.71 7.78
C GLY A 137 10.60 -3.92 6.84
N LEU A 138 10.50 -5.14 7.37
CA LEU A 138 10.20 -6.33 6.57
C LEU A 138 8.77 -6.30 5.99
N ALA A 139 7.79 -6.03 6.85
CA ALA A 139 6.38 -5.94 6.47
C ALA A 139 6.13 -4.82 5.44
N GLN A 140 6.68 -3.63 5.72
CA GLN A 140 6.57 -2.44 4.87
C GLN A 140 7.28 -2.64 3.53
N GLY A 141 8.50 -3.18 3.53
CA GLY A 141 9.26 -3.47 2.32
C GLY A 141 8.49 -4.42 1.39
N LEU A 142 7.94 -5.51 1.93
CA LEU A 142 7.10 -6.43 1.15
C LEU A 142 5.79 -5.77 0.67
N GLY A 143 5.15 -4.94 1.49
CA GLY A 143 3.95 -4.19 1.14
C GLY A 143 4.14 -3.27 -0.08
N GLN A 144 5.34 -2.69 -0.23
CA GLN A 144 5.68 -1.80 -1.35
C GLN A 144 5.76 -2.49 -2.71
N PHE A 145 5.86 -3.82 -2.77
CA PHE A 145 5.81 -4.55 -4.04
C PHE A 145 4.52 -4.32 -4.81
N GLN A 146 3.41 -3.96 -4.13
CA GLN A 146 2.21 -3.49 -4.81
C GLN A 146 2.54 -2.29 -5.70
N GLY A 147 3.23 -1.29 -5.14
CA GLY A 147 3.59 -0.06 -5.82
C GLY A 147 4.63 -0.25 -6.92
N ILE A 148 5.56 -1.20 -6.74
CA ILE A 148 6.55 -1.60 -7.76
C ILE A 148 5.82 -2.19 -8.97
N ILE A 149 4.98 -3.20 -8.76
CA ILE A 149 4.27 -3.91 -9.84
C ILE A 149 3.24 -3.00 -10.52
N ASP A 150 2.55 -2.15 -9.75
CA ASP A 150 1.58 -1.18 -10.27
C ASP A 150 2.18 -0.13 -11.23
N ARG A 151 3.50 0.06 -11.19
CA ARG A 151 4.23 1.07 -11.98
C ARG A 151 5.26 0.47 -12.92
N LEU A 152 5.37 -0.86 -12.95
CA LEU A 152 6.28 -1.54 -13.85
C LEU A 152 5.65 -1.65 -15.25
N GLN A 153 6.38 -1.17 -16.25
CA GLN A 153 5.96 -1.20 -17.64
C GLN A 153 6.05 -2.63 -18.21
N VAL A 154 5.08 -2.99 -19.04
CA VAL A 154 5.04 -4.27 -19.75
C VAL A 154 6.06 -4.22 -20.89
N LEU A 155 6.82 -5.30 -21.04
CA LEU A 155 7.68 -5.52 -22.20
C LEU A 155 7.08 -6.59 -23.10
N ASP A 156 7.08 -6.32 -24.39
CA ASP A 156 6.80 -7.28 -25.46
C ASP A 156 8.09 -7.43 -26.31
N ASN A 157 8.66 -8.64 -26.34
CA ASN A 157 9.93 -8.95 -27.00
C ASN A 157 11.09 -7.97 -26.65
N GLY A 158 11.18 -7.57 -25.38
CA GLY A 158 12.21 -6.65 -24.88
C GLY A 158 11.97 -5.18 -25.21
N LYS A 159 10.86 -4.84 -25.87
CA LYS A 159 10.43 -3.46 -26.15
C LYS A 159 9.22 -3.09 -25.29
N LEU A 160 9.04 -1.80 -25.02
CA LEU A 160 7.87 -1.31 -24.29
C LEU A 160 6.59 -1.62 -25.07
N ALA A 161 5.60 -2.19 -24.38
CA ALA A 161 4.28 -2.42 -24.93
C ALA A 161 3.42 -1.16 -24.74
N PHE A 162 2.66 -0.80 -25.76
CA PHE A 162 1.77 0.37 -25.77
C PHE A 162 0.34 -0.06 -26.05
N ASP A 163 -0.62 0.70 -25.52
CA ASP A 163 -2.04 0.50 -25.83
C ASP A 163 -2.42 1.08 -27.20
N GLN A 164 -3.69 0.93 -27.59
CA GLN A 164 -4.22 1.44 -28.87
C GLN A 164 -4.15 2.97 -29.00
N LYS A 165 -3.89 3.69 -27.90
CA LYS A 165 -3.76 5.16 -27.85
C LYS A 165 -2.30 5.60 -27.81
N GLY A 166 -1.35 4.66 -27.84
CA GLY A 166 0.08 4.94 -27.77
C GLY A 166 0.61 5.17 -26.34
N GLU A 167 -0.18 4.84 -25.31
CA GLU A 167 0.25 4.97 -23.91
C GLU A 167 0.95 3.69 -23.42
N PRO A 168 2.01 3.79 -22.60
CA PRO A 168 2.69 2.61 -22.07
C PRO A 168 1.75 1.72 -21.25
N LEU A 169 1.79 0.42 -21.51
CA LEU A 169 1.07 -0.57 -20.71
C LEU A 169 1.82 -0.85 -19.41
N TYR A 170 1.07 -0.93 -18.31
CA TYR A 170 1.58 -1.29 -16.99
C TYR A 170 1.04 -2.65 -16.56
N ILE A 171 1.84 -3.41 -15.80
CA ILE A 171 1.43 -4.74 -15.35
C ILE A 171 0.16 -4.66 -14.51
N GLY A 172 0.12 -3.73 -13.55
CA GLY A 172 -0.96 -3.60 -12.58
C GLY A 172 -0.94 -4.70 -11.52
N GLY A 173 -1.09 -4.31 -10.26
CA GLY A 173 -1.05 -5.19 -9.09
C GLY A 173 -2.41 -5.75 -8.67
N ASP A 174 -3.38 -5.81 -9.59
CA ASP A 174 -4.65 -6.53 -9.42
C ASP A 174 -4.64 -7.77 -10.31
N PHE A 175 -4.50 -8.94 -9.68
CA PHE A 175 -4.45 -10.25 -10.30
C PHE A 175 -5.79 -11.00 -10.21
N SER A 176 -6.82 -10.37 -9.64
CA SER A 176 -8.15 -10.96 -9.53
C SER A 176 -8.87 -11.05 -10.88
N LYS A 177 -8.69 -10.04 -11.73
CA LYS A 177 -9.36 -9.92 -13.04
C LYS A 177 -8.73 -10.73 -14.17
N LYS A 178 -7.52 -11.27 -13.94
CA LYS A 178 -6.73 -11.92 -14.99
C LYS A 178 -6.96 -13.43 -15.08
N ASN A 179 -7.65 -14.05 -14.11
CA ASN A 179 -7.68 -15.49 -13.97
C ASN A 179 -9.06 -16.03 -13.57
N ASN A 180 -9.44 -17.17 -14.18
CA ASN A 180 -10.72 -17.82 -13.96
C ASN A 180 -10.76 -18.59 -12.63
N LYS A 181 -9.62 -19.11 -12.13
CA LYS A 181 -9.55 -19.77 -10.82
C LYS A 181 -9.01 -18.83 -9.74
N TRP A 182 -9.49 -19.01 -8.52
CA TRP A 182 -9.14 -18.15 -7.39
C TRP A 182 -7.65 -18.22 -7.02
N TRP A 183 -7.01 -19.39 -7.13
CA TRP A 183 -5.61 -19.60 -6.77
C TRP A 183 -4.61 -19.12 -7.85
N GLU A 184 -5.04 -19.11 -9.12
CA GLU A 184 -4.20 -18.71 -10.27
C GLU A 184 -3.74 -17.25 -10.14
N GLY A 185 -4.56 -16.37 -9.55
CA GLY A 185 -4.19 -14.99 -9.25
C GLY A 185 -2.95 -14.88 -8.34
N TRP A 186 -2.91 -15.67 -7.27
CA TRP A 186 -1.80 -15.70 -6.33
C TRP A 186 -0.50 -16.22 -6.96
N VAL A 187 -0.60 -17.30 -7.73
CA VAL A 187 0.55 -17.86 -8.46
C VAL A 187 1.06 -16.88 -9.52
N THR A 188 0.15 -16.23 -10.25
CA THR A 188 0.49 -15.20 -11.25
C THR A 188 1.20 -14.02 -10.60
N SER A 189 0.69 -13.53 -9.46
CA SER A 189 1.32 -12.45 -8.69
C SER A 189 2.75 -12.82 -8.28
N LEU A 190 2.95 -14.01 -7.71
CA LEU A 190 4.26 -14.48 -7.29
C LEU A 190 5.22 -14.59 -8.49
N THR A 191 4.78 -15.23 -9.57
CA THR A 191 5.58 -15.42 -10.78
C THR A 191 5.95 -14.09 -11.42
N THR A 192 5.00 -13.15 -11.48
CA THR A 192 5.22 -11.80 -12.02
C THR A 192 6.26 -11.06 -11.18
N THR A 193 6.13 -11.13 -9.86
CA THR A 193 7.09 -10.49 -8.94
C THR A 193 8.48 -11.12 -9.05
N ALA A 194 8.56 -12.45 -9.08
CA ALA A 194 9.81 -13.19 -9.24
C ALA A 194 10.52 -12.88 -10.57
N LYS A 195 9.77 -12.62 -11.65
CA LYS A 195 10.32 -12.18 -12.93
C LYS A 195 10.73 -10.71 -12.93
N ALA A 196 10.02 -9.87 -12.17
CA ALA A 196 10.30 -8.44 -12.08
C ALA A 196 11.61 -8.14 -11.35
N ILE A 197 11.93 -8.85 -10.27
CA ILE A 197 13.14 -8.63 -9.46
C ILE A 197 14.44 -8.69 -10.28
N PRO A 198 14.76 -9.78 -11.02
CA PRO A 198 16.00 -9.86 -11.78
C PRO A 198 16.03 -8.84 -12.93
N ARG A 199 14.88 -8.52 -13.52
CA ARG A 199 14.75 -7.48 -14.53
C ARG A 199 15.10 -6.11 -13.96
N LEU A 200 14.45 -5.68 -12.87
CA LEU A 200 14.70 -4.40 -12.21
C LEU A 200 16.17 -4.27 -11.77
N THR A 201 16.74 -5.37 -11.26
CA THR A 201 18.15 -5.43 -10.86
C THR A 201 19.07 -5.24 -12.07
N SER A 202 18.81 -5.97 -13.16
CA SER A 202 19.57 -5.85 -14.40
C SER A 202 19.45 -4.45 -15.03
N GLU A 203 18.26 -3.85 -15.05
CA GLU A 203 18.03 -2.49 -15.55
C GLU A 203 18.81 -1.45 -14.72
N LEU A 204 18.89 -1.61 -13.39
CA LEU A 204 19.68 -0.74 -12.52
C LEU A 204 21.19 -0.89 -12.73
N ILE A 205 21.69 -2.11 -12.94
CA ILE A 205 23.11 -2.37 -13.18
C ILE A 205 23.54 -1.82 -14.54
N ASN A 206 22.76 -2.11 -15.59
CA ASN A 206 23.09 -1.73 -16.96
C ASN A 206 22.78 -0.26 -17.27
N ASN A 207 21.79 0.32 -16.59
CA ASN A 207 21.43 1.71 -16.74
C ASN A 207 21.07 2.35 -15.39
N PRO A 208 22.05 2.85 -14.64
CA PRO A 208 21.84 3.45 -13.31
C PRO A 208 20.84 4.61 -13.29
N SER A 209 20.67 5.35 -14.40
CA SER A 209 19.66 6.42 -14.47
C SER A 209 18.22 5.91 -14.36
N SER A 210 18.00 4.60 -14.57
CA SER A 210 16.71 3.95 -14.34
C SER A 210 16.25 4.06 -12.89
N PHE A 211 17.15 4.34 -11.95
CA PHE A 211 16.81 4.65 -10.56
C PHE A 211 15.77 5.79 -10.43
N PHE A 212 15.79 6.77 -11.34
CA PHE A 212 14.81 7.86 -11.33
C PHE A 212 13.40 7.43 -11.75
N ASN A 213 13.23 6.20 -12.27
CA ASN A 213 11.91 5.61 -12.47
C ASN A 213 11.34 5.13 -11.13
N MET A 214 10.09 5.49 -10.86
CA MET A 214 9.43 5.22 -9.58
C MET A 214 9.38 3.72 -9.20
N SER A 215 9.25 2.80 -10.16
CA SER A 215 9.27 1.35 -9.87
C SER A 215 10.65 0.88 -9.38
N HIS A 216 11.73 1.47 -9.90
CA HIS A 216 13.10 1.12 -9.56
C HIS A 216 13.52 1.74 -8.23
N SER A 217 13.16 3.01 -7.98
CA SER A 217 13.41 3.64 -6.69
C SER A 217 12.66 2.91 -5.58
N LEU A 218 11.38 2.57 -5.77
CA LEU A 218 10.61 1.75 -4.84
C LEU A 218 11.23 0.36 -4.63
N PHE A 219 11.78 -0.26 -5.67
CA PHE A 219 12.46 -1.55 -5.56
C PHE A 219 13.73 -1.48 -4.73
N VAL A 220 14.61 -0.51 -4.99
CA VAL A 220 15.83 -0.29 -4.20
C VAL A 220 15.49 0.00 -2.75
N ALA A 221 14.49 0.86 -2.53
CA ALA A 221 14.08 1.29 -1.21
C ALA A 221 13.40 0.16 -0.41
N SER A 222 12.49 -0.59 -1.03
CA SER A 222 11.90 -1.83 -0.46
C SER A 222 12.98 -2.86 -0.11
N SER A 223 13.91 -3.12 -1.03
CA SER A 223 15.00 -4.07 -0.82
C SER A 223 15.91 -3.63 0.32
N GLY A 224 16.25 -2.34 0.41
CA GLY A 224 17.05 -1.78 1.49
C GLY A 224 16.36 -1.84 2.85
N GLN A 225 15.04 -1.62 2.92
CA GLN A 225 14.27 -1.83 4.15
C GLN A 225 14.35 -3.28 4.61
N ILE A 226 14.11 -4.23 3.71
CA ILE A 226 14.15 -5.67 3.99
C ILE A 226 15.56 -6.08 4.46
N VAL A 227 16.60 -5.73 3.71
CA VAL A 227 17.99 -6.05 4.02
C VAL A 227 18.41 -5.40 5.34
N GLY A 228 18.10 -4.12 5.56
CA GLY A 228 18.40 -3.42 6.81
C GLY A 228 17.75 -4.09 8.02
N THR A 229 16.46 -4.45 7.91
CA THR A 229 15.77 -5.21 8.98
C THR A 229 16.44 -6.56 9.23
N PHE A 230 16.75 -7.34 8.19
CA PHE A 230 17.44 -8.62 8.36
C PHE A 230 18.82 -8.47 9.01
N LEU A 231 19.62 -7.49 8.59
CA LEU A 231 20.95 -7.24 9.17
C LEU A 231 20.86 -6.92 10.67
N GLY A 232 19.86 -6.12 11.08
CA GLY A 232 19.67 -5.84 12.50
C GLY A 232 19.17 -7.05 13.29
N MET A 233 18.29 -7.88 12.71
CA MET A 233 17.87 -9.16 13.31
C MET A 233 19.05 -10.13 13.49
N LEU A 234 20.05 -10.08 12.61
CA LEU A 234 21.28 -10.90 12.68
C LEU A 234 22.36 -10.33 13.63
N GLY A 235 22.05 -9.28 14.39
CA GLY A 235 22.92 -8.74 15.43
C GLY A 235 23.57 -7.40 15.10
N LEU A 236 23.49 -6.91 13.86
CA LEU A 236 23.99 -5.59 13.47
C LEU A 236 22.95 -4.49 13.70
N ARG A 237 22.37 -4.43 14.90
CA ARG A 237 21.14 -3.65 15.20
C ARG A 237 21.20 -2.19 14.74
N THR A 238 22.21 -1.43 15.15
CA THR A 238 22.36 -0.01 14.79
C THR A 238 22.55 0.18 13.29
N PHE A 239 23.43 -0.62 12.67
CA PHE A 239 23.74 -0.52 11.25
C PHE A 239 22.54 -0.92 10.38
N GLY A 240 21.87 -2.02 10.72
CA GLY A 240 20.66 -2.47 10.06
C GLY A 240 19.53 -1.43 10.16
N ALA A 241 19.34 -0.80 11.32
CA ALA A 241 18.36 0.26 11.49
C ALA A 241 18.66 1.48 10.62
N ILE A 242 19.92 1.94 10.59
CA ILE A 242 20.34 3.06 9.73
C ILE A 242 20.08 2.76 8.25
N ILE A 243 20.45 1.57 7.76
CA ILE A 243 20.15 1.15 6.39
C ILE A 243 18.64 1.19 6.16
N ARG A 244 17.86 0.55 7.04
CA ARG A 244 16.41 0.46 6.89
C ARG A 244 15.75 1.84 6.87
N ASP A 245 16.19 2.78 7.70
CA ASP A 245 15.61 4.13 7.78
C ASP A 245 16.03 5.02 6.60
N ILE A 246 17.26 4.91 6.11
CA ILE A 246 17.71 5.62 4.89
C ILE A 246 16.89 5.16 3.68
N PHE A 247 16.77 3.85 3.49
CA PHE A 247 15.97 3.30 2.40
C PHE A 247 14.47 3.51 2.64
N GLY A 248 14.02 3.52 3.89
CA GLY A 248 12.73 4.04 4.37
C GLY A 248 12.36 5.38 3.74
N THR A 249 13.21 6.36 4.03
CA THR A 249 13.08 7.75 3.62
C THR A 249 12.98 7.89 2.09
N PHE A 250 13.70 7.07 1.30
CA PHE A 250 13.60 7.11 -0.16
C PHE A 250 12.21 6.70 -0.68
N VAL A 251 11.54 5.74 -0.03
CA VAL A 251 10.15 5.39 -0.36
C VAL A 251 9.23 6.57 -0.09
N ASP A 252 9.43 7.21 1.05
CA ASP A 252 8.58 8.30 1.50
C ASP A 252 8.72 9.53 0.59
N PHE A 253 9.94 9.83 0.14
CA PHE A 253 10.17 10.81 -0.94
C PHE A 253 9.51 10.39 -2.26
N GLY A 254 9.47 9.10 -2.56
CA GLY A 254 8.71 8.56 -3.68
C GLY A 254 7.20 8.80 -3.53
N LEU A 255 6.63 8.54 -2.36
CA LEU A 255 5.22 8.79 -2.05
C LEU A 255 4.86 10.28 -2.14
N ILE A 256 5.74 11.15 -1.66
CA ILE A 256 5.61 12.61 -1.78
C ILE A 256 5.54 13.05 -3.26
N ARG A 257 6.18 12.30 -4.17
CA ARG A 257 6.26 12.58 -5.61
C ARG A 257 5.27 11.76 -6.45
N ASP A 258 4.45 10.91 -5.84
CA ASP A 258 3.58 10.00 -6.56
C ASP A 258 2.40 10.72 -7.22
N LYS A 259 2.41 10.72 -8.55
CA LYS A 259 1.42 11.41 -9.39
C LYS A 259 0.05 10.73 -9.44
N LYS A 260 -0.13 9.53 -8.86
CA LYS A 260 -1.45 8.85 -8.82
C LYS A 260 -2.51 9.61 -8.01
N GLY A 261 -2.11 10.57 -7.19
CA GLY A 261 -3.02 11.51 -6.48
C GLY A 261 -2.84 12.98 -6.85
N GLN A 262 -2.03 13.29 -7.87
CA GLN A 262 -1.84 14.66 -8.36
C GLN A 262 -2.52 14.79 -9.72
N ASP A 263 -3.42 15.77 -9.85
CA ASP A 263 -3.99 16.14 -11.15
C ASP A 263 -2.86 16.27 -12.17
N LYS A 264 -2.97 15.53 -13.28
CA LYS A 264 -1.95 15.41 -14.33
C LYS A 264 -1.54 16.76 -14.98
N SER A 265 -2.10 17.89 -14.55
CA SER A 265 -2.00 19.19 -15.21
C SER A 265 -1.17 20.25 -14.48
N LYS A 266 -0.58 19.99 -13.30
CA LYS A 266 0.20 21.03 -12.58
C LYS A 266 1.64 20.60 -12.31
N ASN A 267 2.54 21.55 -12.55
CA ASN A 267 3.98 21.52 -12.40
C ASN A 267 4.50 20.76 -11.17
N ASN A 268 5.77 20.35 -11.23
CA ASN A 268 6.60 19.62 -10.26
C ASN A 268 6.66 20.16 -8.80
N LEU A 269 5.68 20.91 -8.33
CA LEU A 269 5.55 21.37 -6.96
C LEU A 269 4.82 20.32 -6.11
N LEU A 270 5.35 20.11 -4.90
CA LEU A 270 4.74 19.27 -3.88
C LEU A 270 3.33 19.78 -3.58
N ASN A 271 2.32 18.91 -3.71
CA ASN A 271 0.96 19.24 -3.32
C ASN A 271 0.82 19.08 -1.81
N PHE A 272 1.12 20.13 -1.04
CA PHE A 272 0.98 20.15 0.42
C PHE A 272 -0.49 20.00 0.91
N ASN A 273 -1.48 19.96 0.01
CA ASN A 273 -2.85 19.58 0.36
C ASN A 273 -3.08 18.06 0.32
N SER A 274 -2.09 17.27 -0.11
CA SER A 274 -2.19 15.80 -0.17
C SER A 274 -1.78 15.15 1.14
N LEU A 275 -2.63 14.26 1.65
CA LEU A 275 -2.30 13.44 2.82
C LEU A 275 -1.14 12.46 2.57
N PHE A 276 -0.88 12.06 1.32
CA PHE A 276 0.32 11.28 0.98
C PHE A 276 1.61 12.06 1.19
N VAL A 277 1.62 13.37 0.86
CA VAL A 277 2.78 14.22 1.06
C VAL A 277 3.06 14.35 2.56
N TRP A 278 2.04 14.66 3.36
CA TRP A 278 2.19 14.72 4.82
C TRP A 278 2.53 13.37 5.44
N GLY A 279 1.95 12.27 4.95
CA GLY A 279 2.30 10.92 5.38
C GLY A 279 3.78 10.62 5.16
N GLY A 280 4.29 10.87 3.95
CA GLY A 280 5.71 10.68 3.64
C GLY A 280 6.63 11.56 4.49
N LEU A 281 6.32 12.86 4.63
CA LEU A 281 7.11 13.75 5.51
C LEU A 281 7.13 13.27 6.96
N THR A 282 6.00 12.73 7.43
CA THR A 282 5.89 12.24 8.81
C THR A 282 6.65 10.91 8.99
N TRP A 283 6.70 10.01 8.00
CA TRP A 283 7.57 8.82 8.08
C TRP A 283 9.05 9.18 7.99
N ILE A 284 9.43 10.18 7.21
CA ILE A 284 10.81 10.72 7.20
C ILE A 284 11.19 11.20 8.61
N LEU A 285 10.30 11.91 9.29
CA LEU A 285 10.54 12.32 10.68
C LEU A 285 10.71 11.09 11.60
N ALA A 286 9.90 10.04 11.44
CA ALA A 286 10.04 8.81 12.22
C ALA A 286 11.43 8.16 12.04
N ALA A 287 11.91 8.10 10.80
CA ALA A 287 13.22 7.57 10.43
C ALA A 287 14.37 8.43 10.99
N VAL A 288 14.28 9.76 10.88
CA VAL A 288 15.30 10.68 11.43
C VAL A 288 15.40 10.54 12.94
N VAL A 289 14.27 10.46 13.65
CA VAL A 289 14.24 10.29 15.10
C VAL A 289 14.79 8.92 15.51
N ASP A 290 14.50 7.86 14.75
CA ASP A 290 15.02 6.51 15.01
C ASP A 290 16.55 6.43 14.78
N ILE A 291 17.08 7.11 13.76
CA ILE A 291 18.53 7.24 13.58
C ILE A 291 19.15 8.04 14.75
N TYR A 292 18.55 9.19 15.08
CA TYR A 292 19.07 10.08 16.12
C TYR A 292 19.17 9.39 17.48
N LYS A 293 18.15 8.64 17.88
CA LYS A 293 18.16 7.92 19.17
C LYS A 293 19.21 6.80 19.24
N ARG A 294 19.65 6.26 18.09
CA ARG A 294 20.62 5.16 18.02
C ARG A 294 22.08 5.63 17.98
N ILE A 295 22.31 6.94 17.97
CA ILE A 295 23.64 7.55 18.03
C ILE A 295 23.82 8.16 19.43
N PRO A 296 24.53 7.49 20.35
CA PRO A 296 24.59 7.88 21.77
C PRO A 296 25.10 9.30 22.02
N ILE A 297 25.99 9.79 21.16
CA ILE A 297 26.56 11.15 21.23
C ILE A 297 25.50 12.22 20.93
N LEU A 298 24.49 11.88 20.14
CA LEU A 298 23.45 12.80 19.71
C LEU A 298 22.22 12.75 20.63
N SER A 299 21.86 11.58 21.16
CA SER A 299 20.62 11.35 21.91
C SER A 299 20.66 11.76 23.39
N GLY A 300 21.84 12.06 23.94
CA GLY A 300 22.04 12.40 25.35
C GLY A 300 21.44 13.74 25.74
N GLY A 301 20.13 13.77 26.01
CA GLY A 301 19.43 14.98 26.45
C GLY A 301 17.93 14.99 26.19
N ILE A 302 17.41 14.04 25.41
CA ILE A 302 15.98 13.91 25.12
C ILE A 302 15.50 12.53 25.54
N ASN A 303 14.54 12.48 26.47
CA ASN A 303 13.90 11.25 26.90
C ASN A 303 12.84 10.79 25.90
N CYS A 304 12.52 9.49 25.91
CA CYS A 304 11.37 8.92 25.18
C CYS A 304 11.39 9.15 23.65
N LEU A 305 12.57 9.25 23.03
CA LEU A 305 12.71 9.41 21.56
C LEU A 305 12.04 8.27 20.77
N THR A 306 11.97 7.07 21.34
CA THR A 306 11.17 5.94 20.82
C THR A 306 9.73 6.35 20.56
N ASN A 307 9.09 6.98 21.55
CA ASN A 307 7.70 7.41 21.43
C ASN A 307 7.57 8.53 20.40
N LEU A 308 8.54 9.43 20.26
CA LEU A 308 8.51 10.43 19.18
C LEU A 308 8.55 9.76 17.79
N SER A 309 9.42 8.76 17.58
CA SER A 309 9.46 8.00 16.32
C SER A 309 8.14 7.26 16.08
N LEU A 310 7.58 6.61 17.10
CA LEU A 310 6.30 5.91 17.00
C LEU A 310 5.13 6.87 16.77
N THR A 311 5.11 8.07 17.36
CA THR A 311 4.14 9.11 17.04
C THR A 311 4.16 9.44 15.57
N SER A 312 5.35 9.69 15.03
CA SER A 312 5.52 10.02 13.62
C SER A 312 5.09 8.87 12.71
N ASP A 313 5.51 7.63 12.97
CA ASP A 313 5.12 6.48 12.16
C ASP A 313 3.61 6.18 12.21
N ARG A 314 2.99 6.29 13.40
CA ARG A 314 1.54 6.13 13.55
C ARG A 314 0.77 7.26 12.87
N GLY A 315 1.24 8.50 13.01
CA GLY A 315 0.67 9.66 12.31
C GLY A 315 0.76 9.51 10.79
N ALA A 316 1.90 9.08 10.27
CA ALA A 316 2.08 8.82 8.85
C ALA A 316 1.15 7.70 8.34
N SER A 317 1.05 6.61 9.08
CA SER A 317 0.15 5.47 8.78
C SER A 317 -1.33 5.89 8.77
N LEU A 318 -1.74 6.78 9.68
CA LEU A 318 -3.06 7.39 9.69
C LEU A 318 -3.33 8.13 8.37
N LEU A 319 -2.46 9.08 8.01
CA LEU A 319 -2.62 9.92 6.82
C LEU A 319 -2.62 9.10 5.52
N TYR A 320 -1.67 8.17 5.41
CA TYR A 320 -1.54 7.28 4.26
C TYR A 320 -2.79 6.42 4.04
N THR A 321 -3.32 5.84 5.12
CA THR A 321 -4.49 4.98 5.05
C THR A 321 -5.75 5.78 4.70
N LEU A 322 -5.92 6.98 5.25
CA LEU A 322 -7.04 7.87 4.90
C LEU A 322 -7.05 8.23 3.41
N GLU A 323 -5.88 8.57 2.86
CA GLU A 323 -5.77 8.92 1.43
C GLU A 323 -6.08 7.71 0.52
N ASN A 324 -5.60 6.52 0.89
CA ASN A 324 -5.93 5.29 0.16
C ASN A 324 -7.42 4.97 0.15
N LEU A 325 -8.10 5.17 1.28
CA LEU A 325 -9.56 4.99 1.38
C LEU A 325 -10.31 6.04 0.54
N ARG A 326 -9.84 7.29 0.55
CA ARG A 326 -10.41 8.37 -0.28
C ARG A 326 -10.29 8.07 -1.78
N ILE A 327 -9.12 7.62 -2.23
CA ILE A 327 -8.88 7.26 -3.63
C ILE A 327 -9.73 6.06 -4.04
N SER A 328 -9.87 5.07 -3.16
CA SER A 328 -10.72 3.89 -3.43
C SER A 328 -12.18 4.30 -3.66
N ARG A 329 -12.77 5.12 -2.77
CA ARG A 329 -14.11 5.69 -2.95
C ARG A 329 -14.29 6.46 -4.27
N SER A 330 -13.28 7.25 -4.67
CA SER A 330 -13.36 8.03 -5.90
C SER A 330 -13.44 7.17 -7.16
N LYS A 331 -12.84 5.97 -7.15
CA LYS A 331 -12.86 5.03 -8.29
C LYS A 331 -14.17 4.26 -8.39
N ASP A 332 -14.81 4.00 -7.26
CA ASP A 332 -16.08 3.28 -7.20
C ASP A 332 -17.27 4.18 -7.59
N ASN A 333 -17.17 5.50 -7.39
CA ASN A 333 -18.20 6.46 -7.82
C ASN A 333 -18.19 6.78 -9.33
N ILE A 334 -17.25 6.23 -10.11
CA ILE A 334 -17.10 6.48 -11.56
C ILE A 334 -17.61 5.30 -12.41
N ASN A 335 -17.94 4.15 -11.79
CA ASN A 335 -18.54 2.98 -12.46
C ASN A 335 -20.03 2.83 -12.14
#